data_AF-A0A919AVS8-F1
#
_entry.id   AF-A0A919AVS8-F1
#
_cell.length_a   1.000
_cell.length_b   1.000
_cell.length_c   1.000
_cell.angle_alpha   90.00
_cell.angle_beta   90.00
_cell.angle_gamma   90.00
#
_symmetry.space_group_name_H-M   'P 1'
#
loop_
_entity.id
_entity.type
_entity.pdbx_description
1 polymer ?
#
loop_
_entity_poly.entity_id
_entity_poly.type
_entity_poly.pdbx_seq_one_letter_code
_entity_poly.pdbx_strand_id
1 'polypeptide(L)' 'MPGNAFWLIDDRLVRWKVFSGDGEVLEPDHTDDPAAVKLCVEAFRSVWDLAIDDADYRI' A
#
# COMPACT_ATOMS: atom_id res chain seq x y z
N MET A 1 -4.01 5.24 -13.59
CA MET A 1 -4.73 4.25 -12.75
C MET A 1 -4.96 4.90 -11.39
N PRO A 2 -6.17 4.89 -10.82
CA PRO A 2 -6.37 5.41 -9.46
C PRO A 2 -5.40 4.68 -8.53
N GLY A 3 -4.74 5.43 -7.65
CA GLY A 3 -3.76 4.89 -6.70
C GLY A 3 -4.46 4.03 -5.67
N ASN A 4 -4.71 2.77 -6.02
CA ASN A 4 -5.28 1.78 -5.12
C ASN A 4 -4.38 1.63 -3.90
N ALA A 5 -4.98 1.61 -2.71
CA ALA A 5 -4.23 1.27 -1.51
C ALA A 5 -3.69 -0.16 -1.64
N PHE A 6 -2.54 -0.44 -1.02
CA PHE A 6 -1.94 -1.76 -1.06
C PHE A 6 -1.50 -2.22 0.32
N TRP A 7 -1.38 -3.54 0.47
CA TRP A 7 -0.62 -4.18 1.53
C TRP A 7 0.69 -4.70 0.96
N LEU A 8 1.77 -4.52 1.70
CA LEU A 8 3.07 -5.11 1.43
C LEU A 8 3.33 -6.21 2.49
N ILE A 9 3.62 -7.42 2.04
CA ILE A 9 3.81 -8.59 2.90
C ILE A 9 5.23 -9.11 2.70
N ASP A 10 5.99 -9.19 3.79
CA ASP A 10 7.36 -9.71 3.87
C ASP A 10 8.34 -9.15 2.81
N ASP A 11 8.14 -7.90 2.38
CA ASP A 11 8.87 -7.26 1.26
C ASP A 11 8.92 -8.15 -0.01
N ARG A 12 7.86 -8.94 -0.24
CA ARG A 12 7.81 -9.97 -1.29
C ARG A 12 6.52 -10.01 -2.09
N LEU A 13 5.40 -9.63 -1.48
CA LEU A 13 4.09 -9.71 -2.11
C LEU A 13 3.34 -8.41 -1.90
N VAL A 14 2.78 -7.86 -2.98
CA VAL A 14 1.88 -6.72 -2.92
C VAL A 14 0.46 -7.19 -3.17
N ARG A 15 -0.46 -6.78 -2.29
CA ARG A 15 -1.90 -7.03 -2.45
C ARG A 15 -2.63 -5.71 -2.60
N TRP A 16 -3.27 -5.51 -3.74
CA TRP A 16 -4.02 -4.31 -4.09
C TRP A 16 -5.42 -4.37 -3.47
N LYS A 17 -5.82 -3.30 -2.79
CA LYS A 17 -7.23 -3.05 -2.48
C LYS A 17 -7.86 -2.41 -3.70
N VAL A 18 -8.62 -3.20 -4.45
CA VAL A 18 -9.31 -2.73 -5.64
C VAL A 18 -10.72 -2.29 -5.25
N PHE A 19 -11.09 -1.08 -5.66
CA PHE A 19 -12.43 -0.55 -5.49
C PHE A 19 -13.04 -0.24 -6.86
N SER A 20 -14.35 -0.44 -6.98
CA SER A 20 -15.11 0.06 -8.12
C SER A 20 -15.24 1.59 -8.05
N GLY A 21 -15.67 2.21 -9.16
CA GLY A 21 -15.84 3.67 -9.22
C GLY A 21 -16.91 4.23 -8.29
N ASP A 22 -17.84 3.39 -7.85
CA ASP A 22 -18.90 3.66 -6.86
C ASP A 22 -18.53 3.21 -5.44
N GLY A 23 -17.30 2.72 -5.23
CA GLY A 23 -16.72 2.43 -3.91
C GLY A 23 -16.96 1.03 -3.37
N GLU A 24 -17.51 0.10 -4.17
CA GLU A 24 -17.59 -1.30 -3.80
C GLU A 24 -16.19 -1.93 -3.76
N VAL A 25 -15.96 -2.79 -2.77
CA VAL A 25 -14.72 -3.58 -2.68
C VAL A 25 -14.78 -4.68 -3.73
N LEU A 26 -13.84 -4.66 -4.67
CA LEU A 26 -13.69 -5.70 -5.68
C LEU A 26 -12.74 -6.78 -5.18
N GLU A 27 -12.69 -7.89 -5.93
CA GLU A 27 -11.73 -8.95 -5.66
C GLU A 27 -10.31 -8.39 -5.60
N PRO A 28 -9.59 -8.64 -4.49
CA PRO A 28 -8.26 -8.08 -4.30
C PRO A 28 -7.26 -8.81 -5.20
N ASP A 29 -6.51 -8.03 -5.95
CA ASP A 29 -5.45 -8.52 -6.82
C ASP A 29 -4.11 -8.58 -6.07
N HIS A 30 -3.19 -9.44 -6.49
CA HIS A 30 -1.86 -9.56 -5.88
C HIS A 30 -0.76 -9.85 -6.90
N THR A 31 0.46 -9.42 -6.59
CA THR A 31 1.64 -9.64 -7.43
C THR A 31 2.91 -9.79 -6.61
N ASP A 32 3.79 -10.69 -7.06
CA ASP A 32 5.16 -10.89 -6.59
C ASP A 32 6.20 -10.37 -7.61
N ASP A 33 5.78 -9.59 -8.61
CA ASP A 33 6.69 -8.96 -9.57
C ASP A 33 7.72 -8.11 -8.81
N PRO A 34 9.02 -8.42 -8.92
CA PRO A 34 10.07 -7.70 -8.22
C PRO A 34 10.06 -6.18 -8.45
N ALA A 35 9.65 -5.73 -9.65
CA ALA A 35 9.57 -4.30 -9.96
C ALA A 35 8.45 -3.61 -9.18
N ALA A 36 7.27 -4.23 -9.13
CA ALA A 36 6.12 -3.72 -8.39
C ALA A 36 6.38 -3.75 -6.87
N VAL A 37 6.94 -4.85 -6.36
CA VAL A 37 7.33 -4.99 -4.94
C VAL A 37 8.31 -3.90 -4.56
N LYS A 38 9.38 -3.68 -5.35
CA LYS A 38 10.38 -2.66 -5.07
C LYS A 38 9.77 -1.25 -5.01
N LEU A 39 8.89 -0.92 -5.96
CA LEU A 39 8.20 0.37 -5.98
C LEU A 39 7.38 0.59 -4.70
N CYS A 40 6.61 -0.41 -4.28
CA CYS A 40 5.79 -0.34 -3.07
C CYS A 40 6.63 -0.24 -1.79
N VAL A 41 7.75 -0.96 -1.71
CA VAL A 41 8.72 -0.86 -0.60
C VAL A 41 9.28 0.56 -0.49
N GLU A 42 9.71 1.14 -1.60
CA GLU A 42 10.29 2.50 -1.63
C GLU A 42 9.24 3.55 -1.27
N ALA A 43 8.02 3.43 -1.78
CA ALA A 43 6.91 4.31 -1.45
C ALA A 43 6.54 4.23 0.03
N PHE A 44 6.43 3.03 0.59
CA PHE A 44 6.13 2.83 2.02
C PHE A 44 7.19 3.45 2.92
N ARG A 45 8.48 3.19 2.64
CA ARG A 45 9.59 3.76 3.43
C ARG A 45 9.59 5.29 3.39
N SER A 46 9.36 5.87 2.21
CA SER A 46 9.33 7.33 2.03
C SER A 46 8.26 8.02 2.87
N VAL A 47 7.08 7.40 3.03
CA VAL A 47 6.02 7.95 3.90
C VAL A 47 6.23 7.60 5.37
N TRP A 48 6.84 6.45 5.66
CA TRP A 48 7.16 6.02 7.02
C TRP A 48 8.15 6.95 7.70
N ASP A 49 9.14 7.45 6.97
CA ASP A 49 10.12 8.43 7.49
C ASP A 49 9.48 9.78 7.88
N LEU A 50 8.26 10.06 7.42
CA LEU A 50 7.48 11.25 7.77
C LEU A 50 6.49 10.99 8.92
N ALA A 51 6.32 9.74 9.34
CA ALA A 51 5.40 9.40 10.41
C ALA A 51 5.90 9.94 11.76
N ILE A 52 4.96 10.22 12.67
CA ILE A 52 5.26 10.54 14.06
C ILE A 52 4.98 9.32 14.94
N ASP A 53 5.56 9.31 16.14
CA ASP A 53 5.20 8.31 17.15
C ASP A 53 3.70 8.42 17.48
N ASP A 54 3.04 7.28 17.66
CA ASP A 54 1.62 7.22 18.01
C ASP A 54 1.32 8.01 19.30
N ALA A 55 2.25 8.01 20.27
CA ALA A 55 2.14 8.76 21.51
C ALA A 55 2.13 10.29 21.31
N ASP A 56 2.70 10.76 20.20
CA ASP A 56 2.76 12.18 19.85
C ASP A 56 1.58 12.62 18.97
N TYR A 57 0.74 11.69 18.50
CA TYR A 57 -0.43 12.00 17.68
C TYR A 57 -1.52 12.74 18.49
N ARG A 58 -2.09 13.79 17.90
CA ARG A 58 -3.15 14.63 18.51
C ARG A 58 -4.22 14.95 17.47
N ILE A 59 -5.48 14.95 17.90
CA ILE A 59 -6.69 15.24 17.09
C ILE A 59 -7.04 16.73 17.17
#